data_AF-Q94G35-F1
#
_entry.id   AF-Q94G35-F1
#
_cell.length_a   1.000
_cell.length_b   1.000
_cell.length_c   1.000
_cell.angle_alpha   90.00
_cell.angle_beta   90.00
_cell.angle_gamma   90.00
#
_symmetry.space_group_name_H-M   'P 1'
#
loop_
_entity.id
_entity.type
_entity.pdbx_description
1 polymer ?
#
loop_
_entity_poly.entity_id
_entity_poly.type
_entity_poly.pdbx_seq_one_letter_code
_entity_poly.pdbx_strand_id
1 'polypeptide(L)'
;EKKGVDKLTFCSAQPNYTLFKDKKMLDDLDKHWIQLMYSKEKGLQKQEFWKRQYEKHGTCCLNRYNQTAYFSLALHLKEKIDLLSTLHNSGIDPGENYTFQEIAKAIKTVTNADSLFKCVKRTTQ
;
A
#
# COMPACT_ATOMS: atom_id res chain seq x y z
N GLU A 1 -22.88 -1.08 -10.78
CA GLU A 1 -22.00 0.10 -10.57
C GLU A 1 -20.54 -0.33 -10.65
N LYS A 2 -19.70 0.35 -11.45
CA LYS A 2 -18.26 0.05 -11.49
C LYS A 2 -17.59 0.78 -10.33
N LYS A 3 -17.23 0.07 -9.25
CA LYS A 3 -16.44 0.66 -8.15
C LYS A 3 -15.10 1.17 -8.71
N GLY A 4 -14.82 2.47 -8.56
CA GLY A 4 -13.49 3.07 -8.82
C GLY A 4 -13.26 3.74 -10.18
N VAL A 5 -14.30 4.20 -10.88
CA VAL A 5 -14.17 4.94 -12.16
C VAL A 5 -13.59 6.35 -11.95
N ASP A 6 -13.90 7.00 -10.82
CA ASP A 6 -13.34 8.31 -10.46
C ASP A 6 -12.39 8.17 -9.26
N LYS A 7 -11.11 7.94 -9.54
CA LYS A 7 -10.08 7.93 -8.50
C LYS A 7 -9.73 9.36 -8.16
N LEU A 8 -10.22 9.82 -7.01
CA LEU A 8 -9.89 11.12 -6.46
C LEU A 8 -8.37 11.25 -6.26
N THR A 9 -7.75 12.20 -6.96
CA THR A 9 -6.30 12.43 -6.96
C THR A 9 -5.98 13.93 -7.06
N PHE A 10 -4.81 14.33 -6.56
CA PHE A 10 -4.27 15.70 -6.65
C PHE A 10 -5.26 16.77 -6.15
N CYS A 11 -5.81 16.57 -4.95
CA CYS A 11 -6.89 17.41 -4.42
C CYS A 11 -6.43 18.71 -3.78
N SER A 12 -5.11 18.91 -3.61
CA SER A 12 -4.54 20.17 -3.16
C SER A 12 -3.72 20.80 -4.29
N ALA A 13 -3.96 22.08 -4.56
CA ALA A 13 -3.16 22.88 -5.49
C ALA A 13 -1.74 23.14 -4.96
N GLN A 14 -1.53 23.04 -3.65
CA GLN A 14 -0.23 23.16 -3.01
C GLN A 14 -0.03 22.00 -2.03
N PRO A 15 0.37 20.82 -2.53
CA PRO A 15 0.51 19.66 -1.69
C PRO A 15 1.82 19.77 -0.90
N ASN A 16 1.73 20.12 0.39
CA ASN A 16 2.91 20.24 1.24
C ASN A 16 3.22 18.90 1.92
N TYR A 17 4.32 18.27 1.52
CA TYR A 17 4.88 17.11 2.21
C TYR A 17 6.06 17.52 3.09
N THR A 18 6.03 17.17 4.37
CA THR A 18 7.13 17.37 5.31
C THR A 18 7.92 16.08 5.45
N LEU A 19 9.24 16.11 5.23
CA LEU A 19 10.09 14.92 5.42
C LEU A 19 9.98 14.42 6.87
N PHE A 20 9.70 13.13 7.03
CA PHE A 20 9.74 12.50 8.34
C PHE A 20 11.18 12.49 8.85
N LYS A 21 11.37 12.93 10.10
CA LYS A 21 12.63 12.83 10.84
C LYS A 21 12.51 11.93 12.08
N ASP A 22 11.28 11.60 12.45
CA ASP A 22 11.01 10.67 13.55
C ASP A 22 11.50 9.28 13.18
N LYS A 23 12.43 8.75 13.99
CA LYS A 23 13.07 7.47 13.71
C LYS A 23 12.06 6.33 13.67
N LYS A 24 11.09 6.32 14.59
CA LYS A 24 10.09 5.24 14.65
C LYS A 24 9.25 5.20 13.37
N MET A 25 8.71 6.34 12.95
CA MET A 25 7.94 6.43 11.70
C MET A 25 8.77 6.03 10.49
N LEU A 26 10.03 6.45 10.42
CA LEU A 26 10.93 6.07 9.33
C LEU A 26 11.18 4.56 9.30
N ASP A 27 11.48 3.94 10.44
CA ASP A 27 11.72 2.50 10.54
C ASP A 27 10.45 1.71 10.17
N ASP A 28 9.28 2.15 10.64
CA ASP A 28 7.99 1.52 10.32
C ASP A 28 7.66 1.63 8.82
N LEU A 29 7.86 2.80 8.21
CA LEU A 29 7.60 3.00 6.78
C LEU A 29 8.63 2.26 5.90
N ASP A 30 9.91 2.22 6.27
CA ASP A 30 10.93 1.47 5.53
C ASP A 30 10.65 -0.02 5.53
N LYS A 31 10.19 -0.56 6.68
CA LYS A 31 9.84 -1.98 6.82
C LYS A 31 8.55 -2.34 6.09
N HIS A 32 7.51 -1.53 6.23
CA HIS A 32 6.14 -1.90 5.84
C HIS A 32 5.65 -1.25 4.55
N TRP A 33 6.27 -0.15 4.13
CA TRP A 33 5.96 0.58 2.91
C TRP A 33 7.23 0.91 2.11
N ILE A 34 8.07 -0.11 1.92
CA ILE A 34 9.39 -0.02 1.30
C ILE A 34 9.36 0.62 -0.10
N GLN A 35 10.40 1.38 -0.41
CA GLN A 35 10.53 2.12 -1.66
C GLN A 35 11.42 1.38 -2.68
N LEU A 36 10.94 0.24 -3.21
CA LEU A 36 11.72 -0.71 -4.02
C LEU A 36 12.46 -0.13 -5.25
N MET A 37 12.05 1.05 -5.74
CA MET A 37 12.70 1.71 -6.88
C MET A 37 13.94 2.55 -6.49
N TYR A 38 14.28 2.59 -5.21
CA TYR A 38 15.38 3.38 -4.65
C TYR A 38 16.22 2.53 -3.69
N SER A 39 17.50 2.85 -3.53
CA SER A 39 18.29 2.30 -2.42
C SER A 39 17.69 2.73 -1.08
N LYS A 40 17.87 1.92 -0.03
CA LYS A 40 17.39 2.23 1.32
C LYS A 40 17.84 3.62 1.80
N GLU A 41 19.12 3.94 1.63
CA GLU A 41 19.69 5.24 2.00
C GLU A 41 18.98 6.40 1.29
N LYS A 42 18.85 6.32 -0.05
CA LYS A 42 18.17 7.35 -0.86
C LYS A 42 16.68 7.45 -0.51
N GLY A 43 16.04 6.30 -0.24
CA GLY A 43 14.64 6.21 0.16
C GLY A 43 14.39 6.94 1.48
N LEU A 44 15.20 6.68 2.51
CA LEU A 44 15.07 7.32 3.82
C LEU A 44 15.39 8.82 3.77
N GLN A 45 16.40 9.22 2.98
CA GLN A 45 16.82 10.61 2.86
C GLN A 45 15.80 11.46 2.09
N LYS A 46 15.30 10.97 0.94
CA LYS A 46 14.47 11.76 0.03
C LYS A 46 12.98 11.48 0.13
N GLN A 47 12.59 10.28 0.56
CA GLN A 47 11.19 9.86 0.75
C GLN A 47 10.32 10.05 -0.49
N GLU A 48 10.92 9.99 -1.69
CA GLU A 48 10.30 10.38 -2.96
C GLU A 48 9.00 9.62 -3.23
N PHE A 49 8.98 8.33 -2.92
CA PHE A 49 7.80 7.51 -3.14
C PHE A 49 6.68 7.89 -2.18
N TRP A 50 6.97 8.05 -0.88
CA TRP A 50 5.99 8.45 0.13
C TRP A 50 5.44 9.84 -0.14
N LYS A 51 6.31 10.80 -0.47
CA LYS A 51 5.95 12.14 -0.91
C LYS A 51 4.95 12.08 -2.06
N ARG A 52 5.27 11.37 -3.15
CA ARG A 52 4.38 11.24 -4.30
C ARG A 52 3.03 10.60 -3.95
N GLN A 53 3.01 9.56 -3.09
CA GLN A 53 1.76 8.94 -2.65
C GLN A 53 0.90 9.93 -1.84
N TYR A 54 1.51 10.69 -0.93
CA TYR A 54 0.79 11.67 -0.14
C TYR A 54 0.26 12.83 -0.99
N GLU A 55 1.09 13.43 -1.84
CA GLU A 55 0.68 14.55 -2.70
C GLU A 55 -0.46 14.16 -3.64
N LYS A 56 -0.39 12.95 -4.21
CA LYS A 56 -1.41 12.44 -5.13
C LYS A 56 -2.68 11.95 -4.44
N HIS A 57 -2.58 11.27 -3.29
CA HIS A 57 -3.71 10.57 -2.66
C HIS A 57 -4.03 11.08 -1.25
N GLY A 58 -3.01 11.29 -0.41
CA GLY A 58 -3.22 11.79 0.96
C GLY A 58 -3.84 13.19 1.01
N THR A 59 -3.55 14.05 0.04
CA THR A 59 -4.14 15.39 -0.05
C THR A 59 -5.66 15.37 -0.20
N CYS A 60 -6.23 14.26 -0.69
CA CYS A 60 -7.67 14.10 -0.88
C CYS A 60 -8.43 13.74 0.40
N CYS A 61 -7.73 13.53 1.52
CA CYS A 61 -8.34 13.26 2.83
C CYS A 61 -7.88 14.22 3.93
N LEU A 62 -7.36 15.39 3.56
CA LEU A 62 -6.89 16.43 4.49
C LEU A 62 -7.96 16.91 5.49
N ASN A 63 -9.24 16.81 5.13
CA ASN A 63 -10.34 17.16 6.01
C ASN A 63 -10.48 16.21 7.22
N ARG A 64 -9.77 15.08 7.24
CA ARG A 64 -9.79 14.09 8.34
C ARG A 64 -8.41 13.68 8.82
N TYR A 65 -7.43 13.62 7.92
CA TYR A 65 -6.10 13.09 8.23
C TYR A 65 -5.04 14.08 7.78
N ASN A 66 -4.21 14.53 8.71
CA ASN A 66 -2.94 15.17 8.37
C ASN A 66 -1.93 14.12 7.86
N GLN A 67 -0.75 14.55 7.42
CA GLN A 67 0.26 13.65 6.86
C GLN A 67 0.60 12.47 7.78
N THR A 68 0.92 12.74 9.04
CA THR A 68 1.27 11.68 10.00
C THR A 68 0.12 10.70 10.15
N ALA A 69 -1.11 11.18 10.34
CA ALA A 69 -2.29 10.33 10.48
C ALA A 69 -2.59 9.50 9.23
N TYR A 70 -2.36 10.04 8.02
CA TYR A 70 -2.50 9.31 6.76
C TYR A 70 -1.56 8.10 6.70
N PHE A 71 -0.27 8.29 7.02
CA PHE A 71 0.71 7.20 7.02
C PHE A 71 0.47 6.21 8.16
N SER A 72 0.15 6.69 9.37
CA SER A 72 -0.22 5.81 10.49
C SER A 72 -1.43 4.95 10.18
N LEU A 73 -2.45 5.50 9.51
CA LEU A 73 -3.63 4.73 9.09
C LEU A 73 -3.26 3.65 8.08
N ALA A 74 -2.41 3.96 7.09
CA ALA A 74 -1.95 2.97 6.11
C ALA A 74 -1.19 1.81 6.77
N LEU A 75 -0.29 2.12 7.71
CA LEU A 75 0.45 1.12 8.49
C LEU A 75 -0.50 0.25 9.31
N HIS A 76 -1.45 0.86 10.03
CA HIS A 76 -2.46 0.14 10.82
C HIS A 76 -3.33 -0.78 9.97
N LEU A 77 -3.76 -0.33 8.78
CA LEU A 77 -4.55 -1.15 7.86
C LEU A 77 -3.75 -2.35 7.33
N LYS A 78 -2.45 -2.16 7.08
CA LYS A 78 -1.55 -3.26 6.68
C LYS A 78 -1.41 -4.30 7.80
N GLU A 79 -1.29 -3.87 9.05
CA GLU A 79 -1.16 -4.78 10.20
C GLU A 79 -2.40 -5.65 10.42
N LYS A 80 -3.59 -5.15 10.06
CA LYS A 80 -4.84 -5.91 10.21
C LYS A 80 -4.98 -7.11 9.29
N ILE A 81 -4.23 -7.16 8.19
CA ILE A 81 -4.39 -8.21 7.17
C ILE A 81 -3.03 -8.77 6.80
N ASP A 82 -2.70 -9.93 7.38
CA ASP A 82 -1.55 -10.72 6.95
C ASP A 82 -1.93 -11.61 5.75
N LEU A 83 -1.84 -11.01 4.55
CA LEU A 83 -2.15 -11.70 3.31
C LEU A 83 -1.24 -12.92 3.07
N LEU A 84 0.03 -12.84 3.46
CA LEU A 84 0.98 -13.93 3.19
C LEU A 84 0.64 -15.16 4.03
N SER A 85 0.46 -14.98 5.34
CA SER A 85 0.05 -16.09 6.22
C SER A 85 -1.32 -16.64 5.84
N THR A 86 -2.26 -15.78 5.42
CA THR A 86 -3.59 -16.20 4.95
C THR A 86 -3.49 -17.12 3.73
N LEU A 87 -2.68 -16.74 2.75
CA LEU A 87 -2.47 -17.53 1.54
C LEU A 87 -1.76 -18.85 1.87
N HIS A 88 -0.68 -18.80 2.66
CA HIS A 88 0.06 -19.98 3.08
C HIS A 88 -0.82 -21.01 3.81
N ASN A 89 -1.62 -20.57 4.78
CA ASN A 89 -2.54 -21.43 5.52
C ASN A 89 -3.66 -22.03 4.63
N SER A 90 -3.87 -21.48 3.44
CA SER A 90 -4.79 -21.99 2.43
C SER A 90 -4.11 -22.87 1.37
N GLY A 91 -2.83 -23.23 1.57
CA GLY A 91 -2.03 -24.01 0.62
C GLY A 91 -1.54 -23.21 -0.59
N ILE A 92 -1.51 -21.87 -0.49
CA ILE A 92 -1.10 -20.97 -1.56
C ILE A 92 0.26 -20.36 -1.22
N ASP A 93 1.31 -20.89 -1.84
CA ASP A 93 2.70 -20.52 -1.63
C ASP A 93 3.31 -19.78 -2.83
N PRO A 94 4.20 -18.79 -2.60
CA PRO A 94 4.94 -18.18 -3.70
C PRO A 94 5.78 -19.22 -4.47
N GLY A 95 5.69 -19.23 -5.80
CA GLY A 95 6.48 -20.11 -6.68
C GLY A 95 5.62 -21.01 -7.55
N GLU A 96 4.40 -21.29 -7.12
CA GLU A 96 3.44 -22.16 -7.79
C GLU A 96 2.32 -21.38 -8.51
N ASN A 97 1.50 -22.09 -9.27
CA ASN A 97 0.34 -21.53 -9.96
C ASN A 97 -0.97 -21.94 -9.29
N TYR A 98 -1.89 -20.98 -9.17
CA TYR A 98 -3.19 -21.17 -8.56
C TYR A 98 -4.27 -20.52 -9.42
N THR A 99 -5.49 -21.04 -9.34
CA THR A 99 -6.63 -20.42 -9.98
C THR A 99 -7.00 -19.12 -9.26
N PHE A 100 -7.61 -18.20 -10.00
CA PHE A 100 -8.14 -16.98 -9.44
C PHE A 100 -9.14 -17.26 -8.29
N GLN A 101 -9.94 -18.30 -8.41
CA GLN A 101 -10.97 -18.66 -7.42
C GLN A 101 -10.36 -19.11 -6.09
N GLU A 102 -9.27 -19.88 -6.10
CA GLU A 102 -8.55 -20.29 -4.89
C GLU A 102 -8.00 -19.07 -4.13
N ILE A 103 -7.30 -18.18 -4.84
CA ILE A 103 -6.73 -16.96 -4.26
C ILE A 103 -7.85 -16.05 -3.71
N ALA A 104 -8.91 -15.84 -4.49
CA ALA A 104 -10.02 -14.98 -4.10
C ALA A 104 -10.76 -15.52 -2.87
N LYS A 105 -10.99 -16.84 -2.82
CA LYS A 105 -11.63 -17.51 -1.68
C LYS A 105 -10.78 -17.38 -0.42
N ALA A 106 -9.48 -17.65 -0.49
CA ALA A 106 -8.56 -17.53 0.64
C ALA A 106 -8.59 -16.12 1.23
N ILE A 107 -8.44 -15.08 0.40
CA ILE A 107 -8.43 -13.68 0.85
C ILE A 107 -9.78 -13.23 1.42
N LYS A 108 -10.90 -13.72 0.87
CA LYS A 108 -12.23 -13.38 1.35
C LYS A 108 -12.46 -13.79 2.81
N THR A 109 -11.78 -14.84 3.30
CA THR A 109 -11.89 -15.30 4.69
C THR A 109 -11.41 -14.26 5.72
N VAL A 110 -10.47 -13.39 5.35
CA VAL A 110 -9.92 -12.36 6.24
C VAL A 110 -10.42 -10.95 5.94
N THR A 111 -10.83 -10.68 4.69
CA THR A 111 -11.37 -9.37 4.31
C THR A 111 -12.87 -9.24 4.58
N ASN A 112 -13.59 -10.37 4.70
CA ASN A 112 -15.07 -10.42 4.76
C ASN A 112 -15.78 -9.68 3.61
N ALA A 113 -15.07 -9.43 2.52
CA ALA A 113 -15.55 -8.64 1.39
C ALA A 113 -14.84 -9.07 0.09
N ASP A 114 -15.51 -8.83 -1.04
CA ASP A 114 -14.90 -9.08 -2.34
C ASP A 114 -13.75 -8.08 -2.59
N SER A 115 -12.59 -8.62 -2.94
CA SER A 115 -11.36 -7.89 -3.19
C SER A 115 -11.12 -7.66 -4.69
N LEU A 116 -10.45 -6.55 -5.02
CA LEU A 116 -9.99 -6.28 -6.38
C LEU A 116 -8.56 -6.78 -6.58
N PHE A 117 -8.39 -7.69 -7.53
CA PHE A 117 -7.11 -8.29 -7.87
C PHE A 117 -6.48 -7.60 -9.06
N LYS A 118 -5.16 -7.40 -9.01
CA LYS A 118 -4.36 -6.89 -10.13
C LYS A 118 -3.31 -7.92 -10.50
N CYS A 119 -3.35 -8.42 -11.72
CA CYS A 119 -2.35 -9.34 -12.25
C CYS A 119 -1.40 -8.60 -13.20
N VAL A 120 -0.15 -9.03 -13.24
CA VAL A 120 0.85 -8.55 -14.19
C VAL A 120 1.43 -9.76 -14.90
N LYS A 121 1.43 -9.76 -16.24
CA LYS A 121 2.14 -10.77 -17.02
C LYS A 121 3.63 -10.44 -16.97
N ARG A 122 4.46 -11.33 -16.44
CA ARG A 122 5.91 -11.19 -16.57
C ARG A 122 6.25 -11.24 -18.06
N THR A 123 6.77 -10.15 -18.59
CA THR A 123 7.52 -10.16 -19.85
C THR A 123 8.93 -10.59 -19.50
N THR A 124 9.32 -11.80 -19.90
CA THR A 124 10.73 -12.16 -20.00
C THR A 124 11.37 -11.22 -21.03
N GLN A 125 12.32 -10.39 -20.58
CA GLN A 125 13.29 -9.76 -21.48
C GLN A 125 14.34 -10.79 -21.86
#